data_AF-A0A6J4IHV9-F1
#
_entry.id   AF-A0A6J4IHV9-F1
#
_cell.length_a   1.000
_cell.length_b   1.000
_cell.length_c   1.000
_cell.angle_alpha   90.00
_cell.angle_beta   90.00
_cell.angle_gamma   90.00
#
_symmetry.space_group_name_H-M   'P 1'
#
loop_
_entity.id
_entity.type
_entity.pdbx_description
1 polymer ?
#
loop_
_entity_poly.entity_id
_entity_poly.type
_entity_poly.pdbx_seq_one_letter_code
_entity_poly.pdbx_strand_id
1 'polypeptide(L)'
;MYSTCEHHLVPFHGRAHVGYIPGADGRVTGLSKLARLVEVYARRPQVQERMTRQIADALFEVLKPQGVIVVIEAEHLCMAMRGIRKPGSTTVTSAVRGIFRENAPTRSEAMSLILGR
;
A
#
# COMPACT_ATOMS: atom_id res chain seq x y z
N MET A 1 -8.19 -4.19 -3.92
CA MET A 1 -7.23 -5.11 -3.30
C MET A 1 -8.00 -5.98 -2.32
N TYR A 2 -7.73 -7.28 -2.34
CA TYR A 2 -8.37 -8.28 -1.49
C TYR A 2 -7.28 -9.21 -0.93
N SER A 3 -7.26 -9.44 0.37
CA SER A 3 -6.24 -10.25 1.05
C SER A 3 -6.86 -10.99 2.24
N THR A 4 -6.08 -11.85 2.89
CA THR A 4 -6.54 -12.65 4.03
C THR A 4 -5.72 -12.28 5.28
N CYS A 5 -6.39 -11.93 6.38
CA CYS A 5 -5.73 -11.64 7.65
C CYS A 5 -5.15 -12.93 8.23
N GLU A 6 -3.85 -12.95 8.53
CA GLU A 6 -3.16 -14.18 8.98
C GLU A 6 -3.64 -14.70 10.34
N HIS A 7 -4.16 -13.81 11.21
CA HIS A 7 -4.62 -14.18 12.54
C HIS A 7 -5.89 -15.04 12.55
N HIS A 8 -6.74 -14.88 11.55
CA HIS A 8 -8.08 -15.47 11.54
C HIS A 8 -8.43 -16.14 10.22
N LEU A 9 -7.55 -16.07 9.23
CA LEU A 9 -7.78 -16.55 7.86
C LEU A 9 -9.07 -16.01 7.25
N VAL A 10 -9.38 -14.76 7.58
CA VAL A 10 -10.58 -14.05 7.20
C VAL A 10 -10.19 -12.87 6.31
N PRO A 11 -10.99 -12.53 5.29
CA PRO A 11 -10.63 -11.46 4.37
C PRO A 11 -10.50 -10.07 5.00
N PHE A 12 -9.63 -9.27 4.41
CA PHE A 12 -9.69 -7.81 4.46
C PHE A 12 -9.60 -7.27 3.04
N HIS A 13 -10.32 -6.18 2.76
CA HIS A 13 -10.44 -5.65 1.41
C HIS A 13 -10.46 -4.13 1.40
N GLY A 14 -9.95 -3.55 0.32
CA GLY A 14 -9.96 -2.10 0.14
C GLY A 14 -9.12 -1.63 -1.03
N ARG A 15 -8.50 -0.46 -0.87
CA ARG A 15 -7.77 0.24 -1.92
C ARG A 15 -6.29 0.32 -1.58
N ALA A 16 -5.46 0.15 -2.61
CA ALA A 16 -4.03 0.36 -2.53
C ALA A 16 -3.66 1.48 -3.50
N HIS A 17 -3.07 2.54 -2.98
CA HIS A 17 -2.53 3.66 -3.72
C HIS A 17 -1.02 3.47 -3.80
N VAL A 18 -0.47 3.48 -5.01
CA VAL A 18 0.96 3.26 -5.26
C VAL A 18 1.46 4.41 -6.13
N GLY A 19 2.41 5.18 -5.60
CA GLY A 19 3.08 6.27 -6.30
C GLY A 19 4.59 6.10 -6.25
N TYR A 20 5.28 6.56 -7.29
CA TYR A 20 6.74 6.64 -7.32
C TYR A 20 7.18 7.78 -8.23
N ILE A 21 8.38 8.32 -7.97
CA ILE A 21 9.02 9.31 -8.82
C ILE A 21 10.16 8.62 -9.57
N PRO A 22 10.14 8.54 -10.92
CA PRO A 22 11.17 7.89 -11.69
C PRO A 22 12.59 8.33 -11.33
N GLY A 23 13.54 7.40 -11.47
CA GLY A 23 14.97 7.68 -11.28
C GLY A 23 15.52 8.66 -12.32
N ALA A 24 16.80 9.02 -12.20
CA ALA A 24 17.49 9.86 -13.18
C ALA A 24 17.54 9.22 -14.59
N ASP A 25 17.45 7.89 -14.67
CA ASP A 25 17.36 7.14 -15.93
C ASP A 25 15.95 7.17 -16.56
N GLY A 26 14.98 7.81 -15.92
CA GLY A 26 13.61 7.98 -16.44
C GLY A 26 12.82 6.68 -16.49
N ARG A 27 13.22 5.62 -15.78
CA ARG A 27 12.58 4.31 -15.86
C ARG A 27 11.14 4.34 -15.35
N VAL A 28 10.23 3.87 -16.19
CA VAL A 28 8.80 3.75 -15.89
C VAL A 28 8.37 2.29 -16.07
N THR A 29 7.60 1.77 -15.12
CA THR A 29 6.92 0.47 -15.26
C THR A 29 5.51 0.65 -15.82
N GLY A 30 5.04 -0.33 -16.59
CA GLY A 30 3.65 -0.36 -17.03
C GLY A 30 2.67 -0.43 -15.86
N LEU A 31 1.55 0.30 -15.96
CA LEU A 31 0.52 0.39 -14.91
C LEU A 31 0.03 -0.97 -14.43
N SER A 32 -0.16 -1.92 -15.36
CA SER A 32 -0.61 -3.28 -15.03
C SER A 32 0.37 -4.04 -14.12
N LYS A 33 1.65 -3.69 -14.12
CA LYS A 33 2.66 -4.31 -13.24
C LYS A 33 2.54 -3.84 -11.80
N LEU A 34 2.14 -2.59 -11.57
CA LEU A 34 1.86 -2.08 -10.21
C LEU A 34 0.66 -2.82 -9.60
N ALA A 35 -0.41 -2.99 -10.38
CA ALA A 35 -1.57 -3.77 -9.94
C ALA A 35 -1.19 -5.24 -9.62
N ARG A 36 -0.37 -5.86 -10.49
CA ARG A 36 0.16 -7.23 -10.24
C ARG A 36 1.04 -7.31 -9.00
N LEU A 37 1.87 -6.30 -8.74
CA LEU A 37 2.72 -6.23 -7.55
C LEU A 37 1.86 -6.28 -6.27
N VAL A 38 0.82 -5.46 -6.21
CA VAL A 38 -0.14 -5.45 -5.09
C VAL A 38 -0.80 -6.82 -4.94
N GLU A 39 -1.31 -7.41 -6.03
CA GLU A 39 -1.97 -8.72 -6.03
C GLU A 39 -1.06 -9.86 -5.54
N VAL A 40 0.21 -9.88 -5.95
CA VAL A 40 1.17 -10.93 -5.53
C VAL A 40 1.37 -10.94 -4.01
N TYR A 41 1.44 -9.77 -3.39
CA TYR A 41 1.53 -9.67 -1.93
C TYR A 41 0.17 -9.88 -1.24
N ALA A 42 -0.94 -9.54 -1.88
CA ALA A 42 -2.29 -9.71 -1.33
C ALA A 42 -2.72 -11.18 -1.25
N ARG A 43 -2.21 -12.04 -2.14
CA ARG A 43 -2.63 -13.46 -2.25
C ARG A 43 -1.94 -14.38 -1.23
N ARG A 44 -1.85 -13.95 0.03
CA ARG A 44 -1.23 -14.67 1.15
C ARG A 44 -1.97 -14.32 2.46
N PRO A 45 -1.89 -15.16 3.51
CA PRO A 45 -2.12 -14.70 4.87
C PRO A 45 -1.19 -13.52 5.17
N GLN A 46 -1.76 -12.41 5.61
CA GLN A 46 -1.06 -11.13 5.72
C GLN A 46 -1.40 -10.35 6.98
N VAL A 47 -0.48 -9.43 7.28
CA VAL A 47 -0.67 -8.25 8.12
C VAL A 47 -0.59 -7.04 7.20
N GLN A 48 -1.56 -6.12 7.27
CA GLN A 48 -1.67 -5.00 6.32
C GLN A 48 -0.40 -4.13 6.32
N GLU A 49 0.14 -3.83 7.49
CA GLU A 49 1.38 -3.08 7.71
C GLU A 49 2.57 -3.72 6.98
N ARG A 50 2.67 -5.06 7.08
CA ARG A 50 3.74 -5.83 6.43
C ARG A 50 3.59 -5.80 4.93
N MET A 51 2.36 -6.01 4.43
CA MET A 51 2.05 -5.98 3.01
C MET A 51 2.37 -4.60 2.40
N THR A 52 1.97 -3.51 3.04
CA THR A 52 2.26 -2.13 2.62
C THR A 52 3.76 -1.90 2.50
N ARG A 53 4.53 -2.34 3.50
CA ARG A 53 5.99 -2.26 3.49
C ARG A 53 6.62 -3.06 2.34
N GLN A 54 6.19 -4.31 2.15
CA GLN A 54 6.73 -5.21 1.12
C GLN A 54 6.52 -4.66 -0.30
N ILE A 55 5.36 -4.07 -0.58
CA ILE A 55 5.07 -3.45 -1.88
C ILE A 55 6.01 -2.25 -2.11
N ALA A 56 6.21 -1.40 -1.11
CA ALA A 56 7.08 -0.24 -1.22
C ALA A 56 8.55 -0.64 -1.42
N ASP A 57 9.02 -1.63 -0.65
CA ASP A 57 10.39 -2.16 -0.73
C ASP A 57 10.67 -2.77 -2.11
N ALA A 58 9.79 -3.66 -2.58
CA ALA A 58 9.95 -4.31 -3.88
C ALA A 58 9.98 -3.31 -5.04
N LEU A 59 9.13 -2.28 -5.01
CA LEU A 59 9.13 -1.25 -6.04
C LEU A 59 10.42 -0.42 -6.01
N PHE A 60 10.90 -0.07 -4.81
CA PHE A 60 12.12 0.71 -4.63
C PHE A 60 13.37 -0.05 -5.08
N GLU A 61 13.48 -1.33 -4.72
CA GLU A 61 14.62 -2.18 -5.07
C GLU A 61 14.70 -2.46 -6.58
N VAL A 62 13.56 -2.74 -7.23
CA VAL A 62 13.51 -3.16 -8.64
C VAL A 62 13.60 -1.96 -9.59
N LEU A 63 12.86 -0.89 -9.34
CA LEU A 63 12.83 0.27 -10.24
C LEU A 63 13.93 1.28 -9.94
N LYS A 64 14.53 1.25 -8.74
CA LYS A 64 15.47 2.26 -8.25
C LYS A 64 14.97 3.71 -8.47
N PRO A 65 13.71 4.00 -8.09
CA PRO A 65 13.14 5.34 -8.27
C PRO A 65 13.74 6.32 -7.26
N GLN A 66 13.53 7.63 -7.48
CA GLN A 66 13.90 8.64 -6.48
C GLN A 66 13.10 8.48 -5.18
N GLY A 67 11.89 7.96 -5.26
CA GLY A 67 11.09 7.60 -4.09
C GLY A 67 9.86 6.80 -4.44
N VAL A 68 9.32 6.13 -3.42
CA VAL A 68 8.06 5.36 -3.48
C VAL A 68 7.17 5.78 -2.32
N ILE A 69 5.86 5.82 -2.57
CA ILE A 69 4.82 5.93 -1.56
C ILE A 69 3.76 4.87 -1.82
N VAL A 70 3.41 4.11 -0.78
CA VAL A 70 2.31 3.15 -0.79
C VAL A 70 1.38 3.49 0.36
N VAL A 71 0.09 3.62 0.07
CA VAL A 71 -0.97 3.78 1.08
C VAL A 71 -2.02 2.71 0.84
N ILE A 72 -2.36 1.95 1.87
CA ILE A 72 -3.42 0.95 1.83
C ILE A 72 -4.48 1.35 2.85
N GLU A 73 -5.72 1.42 2.38
CA GLU A 73 -6.92 1.54 3.20
C GLU A 73 -7.75 0.28 3.01
N ALA A 74 -8.08 -0.43 4.10
CA ALA A 74 -8.90 -1.63 4.02
C ALA A 74 -9.79 -1.84 5.25
N GLU A 75 -10.95 -2.45 5.01
CA GLU A 75 -11.83 -3.00 6.04
C GLU A 75 -11.45 -4.44 6.34
N HIS A 76 -11.39 -4.79 7.63
CA HIS A 76 -11.01 -6.12 8.10
C HIS A 76 -12.23 -6.89 8.58
N LEU A 77 -12.62 -7.95 7.86
CA LEU A 77 -13.80 -8.73 8.25
C LEU A 77 -13.58 -9.46 9.58
N CYS A 78 -12.34 -9.72 9.99
CA CYS A 78 -12.05 -10.29 11.31
C CYS A 78 -12.46 -9.38 12.47
N MET A 79 -12.62 -8.08 12.23
CA MET A 79 -13.19 -7.10 13.17
C MET A 79 -14.67 -6.79 12.88
N ALA A 80 -15.07 -6.81 11.60
CA ALA A 80 -16.42 -6.43 11.20
C ALA A 80 -17.48 -7.48 11.60
N MET A 81 -17.21 -8.78 11.38
CA MET A 81 -18.23 -9.83 11.55
C MET A 81 -18.11 -10.64 12.84
N ARG A 82 -16.99 -10.54 13.56
CA ARG A 82 -16.73 -11.30 14.79
C ARG A 82 -16.04 -10.48 15.87
N GLY A 83 -15.98 -11.02 17.07
CA GLY A 83 -15.39 -10.34 18.22
C GLY A 83 -16.10 -9.01 18.50
N ILE A 84 -15.37 -7.90 18.36
CA ILE A 84 -15.84 -6.54 18.65
C ILE A 84 -16.93 -6.01 17.70
N ARG A 85 -17.10 -6.63 16.51
CA ARG A 85 -18.17 -6.34 15.53
C ARG A 85 -18.29 -4.84 15.20
N LYS A 86 -17.26 -4.29 14.54
CA LYS A 86 -17.22 -2.88 14.07
C LYS A 86 -17.22 -2.79 12.55
N PRO A 87 -18.38 -3.00 11.89
CA PRO A 87 -18.50 -2.87 10.44
C PRO A 87 -18.22 -1.44 9.99
N GLY A 88 -17.63 -1.28 8.81
CA GLY A 88 -17.27 0.01 8.23
C GLY A 88 -16.01 0.66 8.83
N SER A 89 -15.39 0.05 9.84
CA SER A 89 -14.09 0.52 10.36
C SER A 89 -12.98 0.18 9.37
N THR A 90 -12.31 1.21 8.86
CA THR A 90 -11.15 1.05 7.97
C THR A 90 -9.85 1.26 8.72
N THR A 91 -8.81 0.55 8.29
CA THR A 91 -7.42 0.74 8.74
C THR A 91 -6.61 1.30 7.59
N VAL A 92 -5.87 2.38 7.86
CA VAL A 92 -4.98 3.02 6.88
C VAL A 92 -3.53 2.78 7.30
N THR A 93 -2.71 2.29 6.37
CA THR A 93 -1.28 2.08 6.56
C THR A 93 -0.51 2.74 5.43
N SER A 94 0.67 3.28 5.70
CA SER A 94 1.53 3.87 4.67
C SER A 94 2.99 3.40 4.79
N ALA A 95 3.69 3.36 3.66
CA ALA A 95 5.13 3.15 3.59
C ALA A 95 5.74 4.09 2.54
N VAL A 96 6.81 4.80 2.94
CA VAL A 96 7.54 5.74 2.07
C VAL A 96 9.02 5.39 1.97
N ARG A 97 9.62 5.60 0.79
CA ARG A 97 11.05 5.42 0.50
C ARG A 97 11.61 6.61 -0.29
N GLY A 98 12.92 6.82 -0.20
CA GLY A 98 13.64 7.88 -0.91
C GLY A 98 13.08 9.28 -0.61
N ILE A 99 12.90 10.09 -1.65
CA ILE A 99 12.49 11.50 -1.53
C ILE A 99 11.17 11.68 -0.75
N PHE A 100 10.23 10.74 -0.80
CA PHE A 100 9.00 10.83 0.01
C PHE A 100 9.26 10.68 1.51
N ARG A 101 10.36 10.05 1.92
CA ARG A 101 10.77 9.97 3.34
C ARG A 101 11.49 11.25 3.76
N GLU A 102 12.38 11.75 2.91
CA GLU A 102 13.30 12.85 3.21
C GLU A 102 12.66 14.23 3.05
N ASN A 103 11.73 14.38 2.09
CA ASN A 103 11.09 15.64 1.75
C ASN A 103 9.62 15.66 2.20
N ALA A 104 9.33 16.41 3.26
CA ALA A 104 7.98 16.53 3.81
C ALA A 104 6.99 17.19 2.84
N PRO A 105 7.31 18.31 2.15
CA PRO A 105 6.45 18.89 1.10
C PRO A 105 6.03 17.88 0.02
N THR A 106 6.98 17.15 -0.58
CA THR A 106 6.68 16.15 -1.63
C THR A 106 5.78 15.03 -1.10
N ARG A 107 5.99 14.60 0.15
CA ARG A 107 5.11 13.63 0.81
C ARG A 107 3.71 14.18 1.04
N SER A 108 3.58 15.44 1.47
CA SER A 108 2.29 16.08 1.70
C SER A 108 1.49 16.21 0.41
N GLU A 109 2.13 16.63 -0.69
CA GLU A 109 1.50 16.70 -2.01
C GLU A 109 0.92 15.34 -2.43
N ALA A 110 1.73 14.27 -2.33
CA ALA A 110 1.27 12.92 -2.67
C ALA A 110 0.14 12.45 -1.75
N MET A 111 0.21 12.72 -0.45
CA MET A 111 -0.84 12.36 0.49
C MET A 111 -2.15 13.12 0.22
N SER A 112 -2.09 14.39 -0.17
CA SER A 112 -3.26 15.18 -0.59
C SER A 112 -3.95 14.58 -1.81
N LEU A 113 -3.19 14.19 -2.83
CA LEU A 113 -3.73 13.52 -4.02
C LEU A 113 -4.37 12.17 -3.69
N ILE A 114 -3.78 11.40 -2.77
CA ILE A 114 -4.29 10.09 -2.36
C ILE A 114 -5.57 10.22 -1.53
N LEU A 115 -5.61 11.17 -0.60
CA LEU A 115 -6.74 11.37 0.32
C LEU A 115 -7.85 12.25 -0.28
N GLY A 116 -7.62 12.86 -1.44
CA GLY A 116 -8.58 13.74 -2.10
C GLY A 116 -8.86 15.02 -1.30
N ARG A 117 -7.83 15.59 -0.65
CA ARG A 117 -7.92 16.79 0.20
C ARG A 117 -6.91 17.84 -0.21
#